data_AF-A0A554L631-F1
#
_entry.id   AF-A0A554L631-F1
#
_cell.length_a   1.000
_cell.length_b   1.000
_cell.length_c   1.000
_cell.angle_alpha   90.00
_cell.angle_beta   90.00
_cell.angle_gamma   90.00
#
_symmetry.space_group_name_H-M   'P 1'
#
loop_
_entity.id
_entity.type
_entity.pdbx_description
1 polymer ?
#
loop_
_entity_poly.entity_id
_entity_poly.type
_entity_poly.pdbx_seq_one_letter_code
_entity_poly.pdbx_strand_id
1 'polypeptide(L)'
;MRGFAPIVAIIIIAGVLIGGVFWWQSGSKQENEDFPSSNNSKARVSAADWPALWGSPDQKCQDKKDIKFSALPIKASDIIVIEPMGELREGHIVPGDHIGIEYKTSPSSSPVDVFAPADGTIVTVERHAYTPPAGYPQNIRHYHFYIVHSCTLFSGFVHLTEFAQDILAVSADLKKLNDENVSEYKNAYVNIPVKAGQKIGTAWTFGLLGAVTVDLNYTNKGYLNAVSYKGENWRPHSVSLFEYLDEPLKSAVYTKNPRKAEPRGGKIDFDVDGKIVGSWFEEGTGGFRSENFKPKLCGNFPCPYWDGHVALVYDFIDPGQLRVSIGHDWGLSGRTPFGVKDGVNFKDIGVGSGLTKYELVGLKDVTKGKGFESSSALITENDETLVLGTMLVQLLENQNMKLEIFPGKTKEQVSEFTSQARVYTR
;
A
#
# COMPACT_ATOMS: atom_id res chain seq x y z
N MET A 1 60.46 -30.65 -18.00
CA MET A 1 60.19 -30.76 -19.45
C MET A 1 59.66 -32.16 -19.73
N ARG A 2 58.49 -32.24 -20.37
CA ARG A 2 57.91 -33.34 -21.18
C ARG A 2 57.96 -34.75 -20.52
N GLY A 3 56.87 -35.36 -20.05
CA GLY A 3 55.51 -35.46 -20.59
C GLY A 3 55.36 -36.81 -21.28
N PHE A 4 54.36 -37.62 -20.93
CA PHE A 4 53.74 -38.67 -21.76
C PHE A 4 52.52 -39.26 -21.01
N ALA A 5 51.32 -39.01 -21.53
CA ALA A 5 50.21 -39.98 -21.49
C ALA A 5 50.32 -40.82 -22.78
N PRO A 6 49.70 -42.03 -22.87
CA PRO A 6 48.39 -42.06 -23.54
C PRO A 6 47.46 -43.29 -23.29
N ILE A 7 46.20 -43.18 -23.80
CA ILE A 7 45.30 -44.22 -24.40
C ILE A 7 44.65 -45.25 -23.43
N VAL A 8 43.35 -45.16 -23.11
CA VAL A 8 42.10 -45.52 -23.85
C VAL A 8 41.85 -47.04 -23.98
N ALA A 9 40.75 -47.53 -23.39
CA ALA A 9 39.97 -48.65 -23.91
C ALA A 9 38.51 -48.61 -23.40
N ILE A 10 37.57 -48.57 -24.35
CA ILE A 10 36.11 -48.69 -24.22
C ILE A 10 35.76 -50.15 -24.52
N ILE A 11 34.91 -50.81 -23.72
CA ILE A 11 33.97 -51.85 -24.21
C ILE A 11 32.64 -51.78 -23.45
N ILE A 12 31.57 -51.88 -24.24
CA ILE A 12 30.13 -51.76 -23.99
C ILE A 12 29.53 -53.17 -23.76
N ILE A 13 28.39 -53.30 -23.05
CA ILE A 13 27.14 -53.98 -23.52
C ILE A 13 26.12 -54.27 -22.38
N ALA A 14 24.88 -53.78 -22.63
CA ALA A 14 23.50 -54.19 -22.27
C ALA A 14 23.17 -54.63 -20.81
N GLY A 15 22.15 -54.09 -20.13
CA GLY A 15 20.71 -53.98 -20.49
C GLY A 15 19.94 -55.08 -19.72
N VAL A 16 18.80 -54.94 -19.02
CA VAL A 16 17.62 -54.06 -19.09
C VAL A 16 16.76 -54.30 -17.80
N LEU A 17 16.22 -53.22 -17.21
CA LEU A 17 14.96 -53.00 -16.41
C LEU A 17 14.63 -53.94 -15.21
N ILE A 18 14.11 -53.51 -14.04
CA ILE A 18 12.94 -52.68 -13.67
C ILE A 18 13.18 -52.24 -12.19
N GLY A 19 13.21 -50.97 -11.79
CA GLY A 19 12.06 -50.13 -11.42
C GLY A 19 12.13 -49.72 -9.93
N GLY A 20 11.94 -48.44 -9.62
CA GLY A 20 11.75 -47.95 -8.23
C GLY A 20 12.62 -46.75 -7.83
N VAL A 21 12.09 -45.55 -8.04
CA VAL A 21 12.64 -44.23 -7.65
C VAL A 21 12.59 -44.06 -6.13
N PHE A 22 13.72 -43.72 -5.47
CA PHE A 22 13.72 -43.02 -4.18
C PHE A 22 15.08 -42.31 -3.96
N TRP A 23 15.11 -40.98 -4.14
CA TRP A 23 16.15 -40.10 -3.63
C TRP A 23 15.48 -38.79 -3.21
N TRP A 24 15.50 -38.47 -1.92
CA TRP A 24 15.85 -37.14 -1.40
C TRP A 24 15.99 -37.18 0.12
N GLN A 25 17.16 -36.76 0.63
CA GLN A 25 17.34 -36.41 2.03
C GLN A 25 17.85 -34.96 2.16
N SER A 26 17.21 -34.26 3.09
CA SER A 26 17.66 -33.14 3.92
C SER A 26 18.09 -31.80 3.29
N GLY A 27 17.26 -30.78 3.55
CA GLY A 27 17.61 -29.35 3.55
C GLY A 27 16.51 -28.53 4.23
N SER A 28 16.77 -28.10 5.47
CA SER A 28 16.02 -27.16 6.34
C SER A 28 14.60 -26.72 5.96
N LYS A 29 13.60 -27.19 6.73
CA LYS A 29 12.31 -26.50 6.88
C LYS A 29 12.56 -25.19 7.63
N GLN A 30 12.33 -24.06 6.98
CA GLN A 30 12.06 -22.80 7.65
C GLN A 30 10.61 -22.91 8.15
N GLU A 31 10.43 -22.98 9.47
CA GLU A 31 9.11 -22.98 10.09
C GLU A 31 8.43 -21.64 9.77
N ASN A 32 7.33 -21.70 9.03
CA ASN A 32 6.34 -20.63 9.02
C ASN A 32 5.77 -20.56 10.44
N GLU A 33 6.18 -19.57 11.23
CA GLU A 33 5.54 -19.30 12.51
C GLU A 33 4.13 -18.76 12.24
N ASP A 34 3.15 -19.64 12.43
CA ASP A 34 1.73 -19.33 12.45
C ASP A 34 1.44 -18.24 13.49
N PHE A 35 0.93 -17.10 13.02
CA PHE A 35 0.36 -16.08 13.89
C PHE A 35 -0.88 -16.66 14.57
N PRO A 36 -0.97 -16.67 15.92
CA PRO A 36 -2.13 -17.24 16.61
C PRO A 36 -3.38 -16.42 16.30
N SER A 37 -4.36 -17.05 15.64
CA SER A 37 -5.69 -16.49 15.46
C SER A 37 -6.36 -16.38 16.84
N SER A 38 -6.49 -15.18 17.38
CA SER A 38 -7.31 -14.95 18.56
C SER A 38 -8.79 -15.05 18.16
N ASN A 39 -9.42 -16.14 18.58
CA ASN A 39 -10.87 -16.28 18.58
C ASN A 39 -11.44 -15.39 19.70
N ASN A 40 -11.73 -14.14 19.39
CA ASN A 40 -12.74 -13.37 20.10
C ASN A 40 -13.79 -12.89 19.09
N SER A 41 -14.87 -13.66 19.02
CA SER A 41 -16.04 -13.36 18.22
C SER A 41 -16.78 -12.12 18.74
N LYS A 42 -16.98 -11.13 17.87
CA LYS A 42 -18.17 -10.26 17.65
C LYS A 42 -17.67 -9.01 16.90
N ALA A 43 -18.07 -8.66 15.68
CA ALA A 43 -19.24 -8.99 14.89
C ALA A 43 -18.85 -9.25 13.42
N ARG A 44 -19.50 -10.21 12.76
CA ARG A 44 -19.55 -10.25 11.29
C ARG A 44 -20.49 -9.13 10.85
N VAL A 45 -19.94 -8.01 10.45
CA VAL A 45 -20.70 -6.93 9.80
C VAL A 45 -21.24 -7.50 8.49
N SER A 46 -22.55 -7.42 8.28
CA SER A 46 -23.18 -8.01 7.10
C SER A 46 -22.99 -7.07 5.90
N ALA A 47 -22.98 -7.59 4.67
CA ALA A 47 -22.89 -6.77 3.46
C ALA A 47 -24.04 -5.74 3.32
N ALA A 48 -25.12 -5.89 4.09
CA ALA A 48 -26.23 -4.94 4.18
C ALA A 48 -25.93 -3.73 5.07
N ASP A 49 -24.89 -3.80 5.91
CA ASP A 49 -24.46 -2.71 6.82
C ASP A 49 -23.50 -1.73 6.14
N TRP A 50 -23.29 -1.85 4.82
CA TRP A 50 -22.33 -1.05 4.09
C TRP A 50 -22.93 -0.28 2.91
N PRO A 51 -23.47 0.92 3.17
CA PRO A 51 -24.07 1.74 2.12
C PRO A 51 -22.96 2.30 1.22
N ALA A 52 -23.04 1.98 -0.08
CA ALA A 52 -22.41 2.70 -1.18
C ALA A 52 -20.89 2.95 -1.03
N LEU A 53 -20.06 1.92 -1.19
CA LEU A 53 -18.63 2.11 -1.47
C LEU A 53 -18.46 3.13 -2.60
N TRP A 54 -17.79 4.24 -2.29
CA TRP A 54 -17.56 5.37 -3.19
C TRP A 54 -18.82 5.95 -3.84
N GLY A 55 -19.95 5.88 -3.12
CA GLY A 55 -21.17 6.61 -3.50
C GLY A 55 -21.87 6.07 -4.73
N SER A 56 -22.06 4.75 -4.85
CA SER A 56 -23.08 4.19 -5.74
C SER A 56 -24.43 4.09 -5.00
N PRO A 57 -25.28 5.14 -4.98
CA PRO A 57 -26.56 5.13 -4.26
C PRO A 57 -27.55 4.11 -4.82
N ASP A 58 -27.42 3.80 -6.12
CA ASP A 58 -28.16 2.75 -6.81
C ASP A 58 -27.16 1.67 -7.21
N GLN A 59 -26.88 0.71 -6.31
CA GLN A 59 -26.07 -0.49 -6.59
C GLN A 59 -26.72 -1.34 -7.69
N LYS A 60 -26.71 -0.88 -8.95
CA LYS A 60 -26.94 -1.70 -10.15
C LYS A 60 -25.69 -2.53 -10.40
N CYS A 61 -25.30 -3.31 -9.41
CA CYS A 61 -24.25 -4.30 -9.53
C CYS A 61 -24.86 -5.60 -10.05
N GLN A 62 -24.03 -6.41 -10.69
CA GLN A 62 -24.39 -7.77 -11.06
C GLN A 62 -23.65 -8.72 -10.13
N ASP A 63 -24.33 -9.73 -9.60
CA ASP A 63 -23.70 -10.79 -8.81
C ASP A 63 -22.92 -11.74 -9.73
N LYS A 64 -21.75 -11.27 -10.14
CA LYS A 64 -20.78 -11.99 -10.96
C LYS A 64 -19.73 -12.61 -10.05
N LYS A 65 -19.53 -13.92 -10.21
CA LYS A 65 -18.48 -14.68 -9.54
C LYS A 65 -17.26 -14.79 -10.43
N ASP A 66 -16.12 -15.06 -9.82
CA ASP A 66 -14.87 -15.43 -10.50
C ASP A 66 -14.36 -14.41 -11.53
N ILE A 67 -14.60 -13.11 -11.27
CA ILE A 67 -14.04 -12.05 -12.11
C ILE A 67 -12.52 -12.08 -12.01
N LYS A 68 -11.86 -12.00 -13.17
CA LYS A 68 -10.41 -11.84 -13.31
C LYS A 68 -10.09 -10.57 -14.07
N PHE A 69 -8.95 -9.98 -13.75
CA PHE A 69 -8.40 -8.82 -14.43
C PHE A 69 -7.62 -9.30 -15.64
N SER A 70 -8.25 -9.24 -16.81
CA SER A 70 -7.69 -9.69 -18.09
C SER A 70 -6.94 -8.58 -18.83
N ALA A 71 -6.80 -7.40 -18.22
CA ALA A 71 -5.98 -6.29 -18.71
C ALA A 71 -5.25 -5.62 -17.54
N LEU A 72 -4.08 -5.05 -17.82
CA LEU A 72 -3.39 -4.19 -16.86
C LEU A 72 -3.89 -2.74 -17.00
N PRO A 73 -3.98 -1.98 -15.89
CA PRO A 73 -4.38 -0.57 -15.93
C PRO A 73 -3.44 0.30 -16.77
N ILE A 74 -2.16 -0.08 -16.88
CA ILE A 74 -1.16 0.51 -17.77
C ILE A 74 -0.49 -0.65 -18.52
N LYS A 75 -0.12 -0.44 -19.80
CA LYS A 75 0.60 -1.46 -20.58
C LYS A 75 1.91 -1.84 -19.89
N ALA A 76 2.23 -3.13 -19.85
CA ALA A 76 3.43 -3.64 -19.18
C ALA A 76 4.75 -2.99 -19.66
N SER A 77 4.81 -2.56 -20.94
CA SER A 77 5.96 -1.84 -21.51
C SER A 77 6.18 -0.45 -20.92
N ASP A 78 5.12 0.18 -20.43
CA ASP A 78 5.12 1.57 -19.96
C ASP A 78 5.31 1.63 -18.43
N ILE A 79 5.18 0.48 -17.75
CA ILE A 79 5.43 0.33 -16.32
C ILE A 79 6.94 0.30 -16.06
N ILE A 80 7.40 1.23 -15.22
CA ILE A 80 8.78 1.27 -14.74
C ILE A 80 8.94 0.29 -13.58
N VAL A 81 8.14 0.49 -12.53
CA VAL A 81 8.18 -0.29 -11.29
C VAL A 81 6.78 -0.31 -10.66
N ILE A 82 6.53 -1.32 -9.83
CA ILE A 82 5.31 -1.46 -9.07
C ILE A 82 5.63 -1.29 -7.58
N GLU A 83 4.92 -0.38 -6.93
CA GLU A 83 4.92 -0.22 -5.48
C GLU A 83 3.82 -1.15 -4.91
N PRO A 84 4.16 -2.20 -4.14
CA PRO A 84 3.15 -3.04 -3.51
C PRO A 84 2.42 -2.29 -2.38
N MET A 85 1.31 -2.85 -1.91
CA MET A 85 0.56 -2.27 -0.80
C MET A 85 1.41 -2.21 0.48
N GLY A 86 1.07 -1.28 1.36
CA GLY A 86 1.70 -1.09 2.65
C GLY A 86 2.76 0.02 2.69
N GLU A 87 2.92 0.77 1.60
CA GLU A 87 3.77 1.96 1.55
C GLU A 87 3.50 2.90 2.73
N LEU A 88 4.57 3.43 3.30
CA LEU A 88 4.56 4.44 4.35
C LEU A 88 5.23 5.71 3.82
N ARG A 89 4.57 6.84 3.93
CA ARG A 89 5.11 8.17 3.59
C ARG A 89 4.34 9.27 4.31
N GLU A 90 4.81 10.51 4.20
CA GLU A 90 4.00 11.65 4.59
C GLU A 90 2.66 11.62 3.82
N GLY A 91 1.54 11.74 4.55
CA GLY A 91 0.19 11.52 4.01
C GLY A 91 -0.29 10.06 4.03
N HIS A 92 0.60 9.06 4.07
CA HIS A 92 0.32 7.63 4.28
C HIS A 92 1.01 7.14 5.57
N ILE A 93 0.56 7.63 6.73
CA ILE A 93 1.21 7.30 8.00
C ILE A 93 1.03 5.83 8.38
N VAL A 94 -0.16 5.28 8.15
CA VAL A 94 -0.41 3.84 8.27
C VAL A 94 -0.27 3.18 6.89
N PRO A 95 0.00 1.86 6.83
CA PRO A 95 0.27 1.14 5.58
C PRO A 95 -0.75 1.45 4.46
N GLY A 96 -0.28 1.88 3.29
CA GLY A 96 -1.14 2.25 2.14
C GLY A 96 -1.99 1.09 1.60
N ASP A 97 -3.26 1.34 1.31
CA ASP A 97 -4.28 0.35 0.94
C ASP A 97 -4.39 0.05 -0.58
N HIS A 98 -3.46 0.58 -1.36
CA HIS A 98 -3.41 0.46 -2.81
C HIS A 98 -1.99 0.25 -3.29
N ILE A 99 -1.86 -0.27 -4.51
CA ILE A 99 -0.57 -0.35 -5.17
C ILE A 99 -0.27 0.95 -5.94
N GLY A 100 1.01 1.20 -6.18
CA GLY A 100 1.49 2.23 -7.11
C GLY A 100 1.96 1.59 -8.42
N ILE A 101 1.51 2.13 -9.55
CA ILE A 101 2.03 1.76 -10.87
C ILE A 101 2.81 2.95 -11.41
N GLU A 102 4.14 2.90 -11.31
CA GLU A 102 5.00 3.97 -11.78
C GLU A 102 5.23 3.89 -13.29
N TYR A 103 5.24 5.07 -13.91
CA TYR A 103 5.47 5.25 -15.33
C TYR A 103 6.31 6.50 -15.59
N LYS A 104 6.96 6.58 -16.75
CA LYS A 104 7.84 7.70 -17.06
C LYS A 104 7.03 8.97 -17.24
N THR A 105 7.39 10.04 -16.52
CA THR A 105 6.81 11.37 -16.73
C THR A 105 7.86 12.46 -16.83
N SER A 106 7.65 13.38 -17.77
CA SER A 106 8.32 14.68 -17.87
C SER A 106 7.45 15.64 -18.68
N PRO A 107 7.69 16.97 -18.63
CA PRO A 107 7.03 17.93 -19.53
C PRO A 107 7.17 17.58 -21.02
N SER A 108 8.21 16.81 -21.38
CA SER A 108 8.51 16.35 -22.73
C SER A 108 8.04 14.92 -23.03
N SER A 109 7.57 14.17 -22.04
CA SER A 109 7.05 12.82 -22.25
C SER A 109 5.62 12.86 -22.77
N SER A 110 5.18 11.81 -23.44
CA SER A 110 3.76 11.61 -23.71
C SER A 110 3.05 11.08 -22.46
N PRO A 111 1.76 11.39 -22.26
CA PRO A 111 0.91 10.69 -21.31
C PRO A 111 0.88 9.18 -21.59
N VAL A 112 0.69 8.37 -20.56
CA VAL A 112 0.43 6.93 -20.69
C VAL A 112 -1.06 6.65 -20.74
N ASP A 113 -1.47 5.64 -21.49
CA ASP A 113 -2.86 5.21 -21.56
C ASP A 113 -3.26 4.45 -20.29
N VAL A 114 -4.46 4.73 -19.79
CA VAL A 114 -5.07 4.02 -18.65
C VAL A 114 -6.24 3.16 -19.15
N PHE A 115 -6.27 1.89 -18.74
CA PHE A 115 -7.25 0.90 -19.19
C PHE A 115 -8.08 0.32 -18.04
N ALA A 116 -9.32 -0.10 -18.34
CA ALA A 116 -10.11 -0.87 -17.40
C ALA A 116 -9.54 -2.30 -17.26
N PRO A 117 -9.30 -2.81 -16.03
CA PRO A 117 -8.68 -4.12 -15.84
C PRO A 117 -9.65 -5.28 -16.16
N ALA A 118 -10.95 -5.06 -16.02
CA ALA A 118 -12.02 -6.01 -16.30
C ALA A 118 -13.29 -5.26 -16.73
N ASP A 119 -14.27 -6.01 -17.21
CA ASP A 119 -15.63 -5.50 -17.45
C ASP A 119 -16.21 -4.90 -16.17
N GLY A 120 -16.90 -3.78 -16.30
CA GLY A 120 -17.49 -3.10 -15.15
C GLY A 120 -18.27 -1.86 -15.52
N THR A 121 -18.53 -1.03 -14.53
CA THR A 121 -19.21 0.26 -14.69
C THR A 121 -18.50 1.31 -13.84
N ILE A 122 -18.07 2.40 -14.46
CA ILE A 122 -17.61 3.58 -13.72
C ILE A 122 -18.85 4.19 -13.07
N VAL A 123 -18.82 4.32 -11.74
CA VAL A 123 -19.97 4.81 -10.94
C VAL A 123 -19.74 6.17 -10.32
N THR A 124 -18.48 6.51 -10.04
CA THR A 124 -18.12 7.77 -9.40
C THR A 124 -16.83 8.27 -10.01
N VAL A 125 -16.80 9.58 -10.28
CA VAL A 125 -15.60 10.31 -10.67
C VAL A 125 -15.45 11.51 -9.75
N GLU A 126 -14.27 11.67 -9.19
CA GLU A 126 -13.89 12.83 -8.40
C GLU A 126 -12.93 13.70 -9.20
N ARG A 127 -13.21 14.99 -9.25
CA ARG A 127 -12.32 16.05 -9.71
C ARG A 127 -11.65 16.63 -8.48
N HIS A 128 -10.33 16.64 -8.46
CA HIS A 128 -9.55 17.25 -7.38
C HIS A 128 -8.92 18.56 -7.83
N ALA A 129 -8.81 19.51 -6.89
CA ALA A 129 -8.03 20.72 -7.09
C ALA A 129 -6.58 20.34 -7.39
N TYR A 130 -6.03 20.89 -8.48
CA TYR A 130 -4.70 20.53 -8.93
C TYR A 130 -4.05 21.66 -9.70
N THR A 131 -2.80 21.94 -9.32
CA THR A 131 -1.93 22.88 -10.01
C THR A 131 -0.82 22.07 -10.66
N PRO A 132 -0.79 21.95 -12.00
CA PRO A 132 0.24 21.20 -12.68
C PRO A 132 1.64 21.76 -12.38
N PRO A 133 2.67 20.91 -12.23
CA PRO A 133 4.04 21.36 -12.03
C PRO A 133 4.54 22.23 -13.19
N ALA A 134 5.58 23.02 -12.94
CA ALA A 134 6.20 23.86 -13.96
C ALA A 134 6.61 23.03 -15.20
N GLY A 135 6.37 23.59 -16.38
CA GLY A 135 6.65 22.97 -17.68
C GLY A 135 5.50 22.12 -18.23
N TYR A 136 4.56 21.68 -17.41
CA TYR A 136 3.37 20.97 -17.89
C TYR A 136 2.25 21.94 -18.31
N PRO A 137 1.38 21.53 -19.26
CA PRO A 137 0.17 22.27 -19.60
C PRO A 137 -0.70 22.57 -18.37
N GLN A 138 -1.11 23.84 -18.22
CA GLN A 138 -1.85 24.31 -17.05
C GLN A 138 -3.31 23.83 -17.02
N ASN A 139 -3.82 23.31 -18.15
CA ASN A 139 -5.15 22.72 -18.24
C ASN A 139 -5.19 21.24 -17.83
N ILE A 140 -4.09 20.66 -17.34
CA ILE A 140 -4.10 19.28 -16.84
C ILE A 140 -5.03 19.16 -15.64
N ARG A 141 -5.72 18.03 -15.58
CA ARG A 141 -6.69 17.70 -14.57
C ARG A 141 -6.15 16.59 -13.67
N HIS A 142 -6.85 16.36 -12.59
CA HIS A 142 -6.62 15.33 -11.60
C HIS A 142 -7.97 14.72 -11.27
N TYR A 143 -8.14 13.46 -11.67
CA TYR A 143 -9.33 12.68 -11.44
C TYR A 143 -9.02 11.42 -10.65
N HIS A 144 -9.95 11.09 -9.75
CA HIS A 144 -10.09 9.73 -9.22
C HIS A 144 -11.35 9.14 -9.83
N PHE A 145 -11.37 7.85 -10.11
CA PHE A 145 -12.56 7.17 -10.63
C PHE A 145 -12.66 5.75 -10.10
N TYR A 146 -13.89 5.26 -10.02
CA TYR A 146 -14.22 4.01 -9.36
C TYR A 146 -15.10 3.13 -10.24
N ILE A 147 -14.71 1.86 -10.39
CA ILE A 147 -15.38 0.85 -11.19
C ILE A 147 -15.99 -0.19 -10.27
N VAL A 148 -17.27 -0.48 -10.49
CA VAL A 148 -17.97 -1.65 -9.95
C VAL A 148 -17.84 -2.79 -10.96
N HIS A 149 -17.23 -3.91 -10.56
CA HIS A 149 -17.11 -5.12 -11.39
C HIS A 149 -18.21 -6.13 -11.06
N SER A 150 -18.51 -6.29 -9.78
CA SER A 150 -19.62 -7.08 -9.23
C SER A 150 -20.19 -6.41 -7.98
N CYS A 151 -21.16 -7.05 -7.32
CA CYS A 151 -21.67 -6.57 -6.04
C CYS A 151 -20.63 -6.64 -4.89
N THR A 152 -19.51 -7.31 -5.09
CA THR A 152 -18.47 -7.48 -4.07
C THR A 152 -17.09 -7.02 -4.53
N LEU A 153 -16.84 -6.86 -5.84
CA LEU A 153 -15.54 -6.49 -6.38
C LEU A 153 -15.54 -5.10 -7.02
N PHE A 154 -14.60 -4.27 -6.58
CA PHE A 154 -14.45 -2.88 -6.98
C PHE A 154 -12.99 -2.55 -7.27
N SER A 155 -12.75 -1.58 -8.15
CA SER A 155 -11.43 -0.99 -8.34
C SER A 155 -11.51 0.53 -8.35
N GLY A 156 -10.59 1.20 -7.68
CA GLY A 156 -10.42 2.65 -7.69
C GLY A 156 -9.09 3.03 -8.29
N PHE A 157 -9.05 4.12 -9.05
CA PHE A 157 -7.83 4.62 -9.66
C PHE A 157 -7.67 6.11 -9.36
N VAL A 158 -6.45 6.50 -8.99
CA VAL A 158 -6.09 7.88 -8.67
C VAL A 158 -5.01 8.37 -9.62
N HIS A 159 -4.98 9.69 -9.85
CA HIS A 159 -4.03 10.37 -10.76
C HIS A 159 -4.31 10.23 -12.27
N LEU A 160 -5.56 10.02 -12.66
CA LEU A 160 -5.96 10.18 -14.06
C LEU A 160 -5.93 11.67 -14.45
N THR A 161 -5.32 12.00 -15.58
CA THR A 161 -5.16 13.39 -16.05
C THR A 161 -6.18 13.80 -17.11
N GLU A 162 -6.67 12.85 -17.91
CA GLU A 162 -7.65 13.10 -18.97
C GLU A 162 -8.50 11.85 -19.20
N PHE A 163 -9.79 12.01 -19.48
CA PHE A 163 -10.66 10.92 -19.94
C PHE A 163 -10.65 10.81 -21.46
N ALA A 164 -10.77 9.58 -21.96
CA ALA A 164 -10.95 9.33 -23.39
C ALA A 164 -12.29 9.92 -23.89
N GLN A 165 -12.31 10.38 -25.14
CA GLN A 165 -13.45 11.11 -25.70
C GLN A 165 -14.73 10.26 -25.77
N ASP A 166 -14.61 8.96 -26.02
CA ASP A 166 -15.71 8.01 -25.99
C ASP A 166 -16.28 7.85 -24.57
N ILE A 167 -15.44 7.82 -23.53
CA ILE A 167 -15.88 7.80 -22.13
C ILE A 167 -16.61 9.09 -21.77
N LEU A 168 -16.05 10.26 -22.13
CA LEU A 168 -16.71 11.55 -21.93
C LEU A 168 -18.07 11.60 -22.64
N ALA A 169 -18.17 11.04 -23.85
CA ALA A 169 -19.38 11.09 -24.66
C ALA A 169 -20.60 10.44 -24.00
N VAL A 170 -20.39 9.42 -23.15
CA VAL A 170 -21.46 8.64 -22.49
C VAL A 170 -22.19 9.41 -21.39
N SER A 171 -21.51 10.31 -20.67
CA SER A 171 -22.09 10.98 -19.49
C SER A 171 -22.04 12.50 -19.59
N ALA A 172 -23.22 13.13 -19.59
CA ALA A 172 -23.34 14.59 -19.55
C ALA A 172 -22.77 15.18 -18.25
N ASP A 173 -22.88 14.47 -17.13
CA ASP A 173 -22.36 14.93 -15.85
C ASP A 173 -20.84 14.81 -15.78
N LEU A 174 -20.25 13.79 -16.41
CA LEU A 174 -18.80 13.71 -16.58
C LEU A 174 -18.28 14.84 -17.48
N LYS A 175 -18.99 15.17 -18.57
CA LYS A 175 -18.64 16.33 -19.41
C LYS A 175 -18.65 17.65 -18.63
N LYS A 176 -19.67 17.87 -17.80
CA LYS A 176 -19.73 19.05 -16.90
C LYS A 176 -18.59 19.05 -15.88
N LEU A 177 -18.24 17.89 -15.35
CA LEU A 177 -17.13 17.76 -14.40
C LEU A 177 -15.76 18.04 -15.06
N ASN A 178 -15.64 17.76 -16.35
CA ASN A 178 -14.45 18.01 -17.16
C ASN A 178 -14.31 19.45 -17.68
N ASP A 179 -15.28 20.32 -17.37
CA ASP A 179 -15.23 21.73 -17.74
C ASP A 179 -14.01 22.44 -17.11
N GLU A 180 -13.38 23.32 -17.88
CA GLU A 180 -12.16 24.01 -17.45
C GLU A 180 -12.35 24.96 -16.28
N ASN A 181 -13.59 25.39 -16.02
CA ASN A 181 -13.95 26.25 -14.91
C ASN A 181 -14.10 25.48 -13.59
N VAL A 182 -13.99 24.13 -13.60
CA VAL A 182 -13.98 23.32 -12.37
C VAL A 182 -12.55 23.18 -11.86
N SER A 183 -12.20 24.02 -10.89
CA SER A 183 -10.89 24.05 -10.23
C SER A 183 -10.89 23.52 -8.79
N GLU A 184 -12.06 23.30 -8.19
CA GLU A 184 -12.22 22.80 -6.83
C GLU A 184 -12.55 21.30 -6.78
N TYR A 185 -12.55 20.73 -5.57
CA TYR A 185 -13.02 19.37 -5.38
C TYR A 185 -14.51 19.25 -5.74
N LYS A 186 -14.83 18.31 -6.63
CA LYS A 186 -16.22 18.02 -7.01
C LYS A 186 -16.34 16.57 -7.45
N ASN A 187 -17.46 15.94 -7.18
CA ASN A 187 -17.75 14.58 -7.63
C ASN A 187 -18.93 14.55 -8.62
N ALA A 188 -18.92 13.54 -9.49
CA ALA A 188 -20.04 13.18 -10.34
C ALA A 188 -20.37 11.69 -10.16
N TYR A 189 -21.64 11.39 -9.98
CA TYR A 189 -22.17 10.03 -10.01
C TYR A 189 -22.59 9.72 -11.44
N VAL A 190 -22.01 8.66 -12.00
CA VAL A 190 -22.16 8.30 -13.41
C VAL A 190 -22.51 6.83 -13.56
N ASN A 191 -22.87 6.41 -14.77
CA ASN A 191 -23.14 5.00 -15.07
C ASN A 191 -22.58 4.70 -16.45
N ILE A 192 -21.25 4.52 -16.52
CA ILE A 192 -20.53 4.34 -17.78
C ILE A 192 -20.04 2.89 -17.85
N PRO A 193 -20.64 2.03 -18.69
CA PRO A 193 -20.19 0.66 -18.86
C PRO A 193 -18.83 0.65 -19.57
N VAL A 194 -17.93 -0.19 -19.08
CA VAL A 194 -16.58 -0.37 -19.66
C VAL A 194 -16.24 -1.84 -19.85
N LYS A 195 -15.39 -2.12 -20.83
CA LYS A 195 -14.87 -3.46 -21.13
C LYS A 195 -13.42 -3.61 -20.67
N ALA A 196 -13.03 -4.84 -20.34
CA ALA A 196 -11.62 -5.15 -20.06
C ALA A 196 -10.73 -4.69 -21.23
N GLY A 197 -9.65 -3.97 -20.92
CA GLY A 197 -8.73 -3.41 -21.91
C GLY A 197 -9.26 -2.19 -22.67
N GLN A 198 -10.46 -1.67 -22.35
CA GLN A 198 -10.93 -0.41 -22.89
C GLN A 198 -10.12 0.74 -22.30
N LYS A 199 -9.65 1.65 -23.17
CA LYS A 199 -8.97 2.88 -22.75
C LYS A 199 -9.98 3.78 -22.02
N ILE A 200 -9.67 4.09 -20.77
CA ILE A 200 -10.44 5.04 -19.95
C ILE A 200 -9.96 6.46 -20.17
N GLY A 201 -8.67 6.64 -20.39
CA GLY A 201 -8.06 7.96 -20.47
C GLY A 201 -6.54 7.90 -20.48
N THR A 202 -5.91 8.94 -19.94
CA THR A 202 -4.46 9.02 -19.80
C THR A 202 -4.04 9.53 -18.43
N ALA A 203 -2.83 9.13 -18.02
CA ALA A 203 -2.13 9.65 -16.85
C ALA A 203 -0.79 10.26 -17.29
N TRP A 204 -0.36 11.36 -16.64
CA TRP A 204 0.86 12.05 -17.04
C TRP A 204 1.62 12.60 -15.84
N THR A 205 1.30 13.81 -15.38
CA THR A 205 2.12 14.63 -14.46
C THR A 205 2.53 14.00 -13.14
N PHE A 206 1.80 13.01 -12.64
CA PHE A 206 2.05 12.38 -11.34
C PHE A 206 3.16 11.32 -11.37
N GLY A 207 3.46 10.73 -12.54
CA GLY A 207 4.43 9.62 -12.66
C GLY A 207 4.00 8.31 -12.00
N LEU A 208 2.81 8.27 -11.41
CA LEU A 208 2.25 7.14 -10.66
C LEU A 208 0.74 7.10 -10.87
N LEU A 209 0.21 5.91 -11.18
CA LEU A 209 -1.21 5.60 -11.10
C LEU A 209 -1.45 4.73 -9.87
N GLY A 210 -2.16 5.25 -8.87
CA GLY A 210 -2.54 4.44 -7.71
C GLY A 210 -3.77 3.58 -8.04
N ALA A 211 -3.73 2.30 -7.66
CA ALA A 211 -4.81 1.35 -7.95
C ALA A 211 -5.25 0.62 -6.67
N VAL A 212 -6.45 0.97 -6.20
CA VAL A 212 -7.14 0.31 -5.08
C VAL A 212 -7.96 -0.85 -5.66
N THR A 213 -7.90 -2.03 -5.06
CA THR A 213 -8.85 -3.12 -5.35
C THR A 213 -9.52 -3.53 -4.06
N VAL A 214 -10.84 -3.65 -4.08
CA VAL A 214 -11.66 -3.96 -2.90
C VAL A 214 -12.50 -5.19 -3.20
N ASP A 215 -12.40 -6.20 -2.34
CA ASP A 215 -13.24 -7.39 -2.39
C ASP A 215 -13.97 -7.57 -1.05
N LEU A 216 -15.28 -7.34 -1.07
CA LEU A 216 -16.13 -7.45 0.12
C LEU A 216 -16.28 -8.90 0.61
N ASN A 217 -15.89 -9.91 -0.17
CA ASN A 217 -15.81 -11.30 0.33
C ASN A 217 -14.55 -11.55 1.17
N TYR A 218 -13.60 -10.62 1.14
CA TYR A 218 -12.37 -10.70 1.90
C TYR A 218 -12.37 -9.66 3.02
N THR A 219 -11.82 -10.01 4.17
CA THR A 219 -11.61 -9.06 5.28
C THR A 219 -10.24 -9.33 5.88
N ASN A 220 -9.39 -8.31 5.84
CA ASN A 220 -8.09 -8.31 6.48
C ASN A 220 -8.25 -8.49 7.99
N LYS A 221 -7.65 -9.57 8.52
CA LYS A 221 -7.83 -9.98 9.92
C LYS A 221 -6.90 -9.26 10.89
N GLY A 222 -5.86 -8.59 10.39
CA GLY A 222 -4.91 -7.81 11.17
C GLY A 222 -5.34 -6.36 11.41
N TYR A 223 -6.63 -6.05 11.27
CA TYR A 223 -7.23 -4.82 11.78
C TYR A 223 -8.07 -5.17 12.99
N LEU A 224 -7.62 -4.82 14.20
CA LEU A 224 -8.34 -5.22 15.43
C LEU A 224 -9.65 -4.46 15.62
N ASN A 225 -9.71 -3.21 15.13
CA ASN A 225 -10.88 -2.36 15.28
C ASN A 225 -11.20 -1.67 13.95
N ALA A 226 -12.09 -2.29 13.17
CA ALA A 226 -12.54 -1.73 11.90
C ALA A 226 -13.23 -0.36 12.03
N VAL A 227 -13.79 -0.02 13.20
CA VAL A 227 -14.47 1.27 13.43
C VAL A 227 -13.49 2.43 13.33
N SER A 228 -12.24 2.23 13.72
CA SER A 228 -11.17 3.22 13.57
C SER A 228 -10.92 3.59 12.10
N TYR A 229 -11.39 2.80 11.13
CA TYR A 229 -11.26 3.04 9.70
C TYR A 229 -12.54 3.50 9.02
N LYS A 230 -13.59 3.89 9.75
CA LYS A 230 -14.90 4.26 9.16
C LYS A 230 -14.83 5.32 8.05
N GLY A 231 -13.86 6.24 8.08
CA GLY A 231 -13.70 7.27 7.04
C GLY A 231 -13.03 6.78 5.75
N GLU A 232 -12.46 5.57 5.78
CA GLU A 232 -12.01 4.81 4.60
C GLU A 232 -12.54 3.40 4.75
N ASN A 233 -13.87 3.31 4.77
CA ASN A 233 -14.54 2.10 5.18
C ASN A 233 -14.05 0.89 4.34
N TRP A 234 -13.76 1.02 3.05
CA TRP A 234 -13.23 -0.05 2.18
C TRP A 234 -11.91 -0.68 2.63
N ARG A 235 -11.08 0.01 3.41
CA ARG A 235 -9.70 -0.38 3.70
C ARG A 235 -9.54 -1.79 4.30
N PRO A 236 -10.39 -2.26 5.24
CA PRO A 236 -10.34 -3.64 5.71
C PRO A 236 -10.62 -4.69 4.64
N HIS A 237 -11.22 -4.30 3.51
CA HIS A 237 -11.54 -5.16 2.37
C HIS A 237 -10.58 -4.95 1.18
N SER A 238 -9.56 -4.09 1.34
CA SER A 238 -8.57 -3.86 0.29
C SER A 238 -7.69 -5.09 0.10
N VAL A 239 -7.49 -5.44 -1.17
CA VAL A 239 -6.69 -6.57 -1.64
C VAL A 239 -5.77 -6.10 -2.75
N SER A 240 -4.67 -6.80 -2.98
CA SER A 240 -3.79 -6.49 -4.10
C SER A 240 -4.49 -6.87 -5.41
N LEU A 241 -4.36 -6.04 -6.47
CA LEU A 241 -4.86 -6.44 -7.78
C LEU A 241 -4.22 -7.74 -8.29
N PHE A 242 -3.04 -8.10 -7.77
CA PHE A 242 -2.31 -9.31 -8.19
C PHE A 242 -3.08 -10.60 -7.89
N GLU A 243 -4.02 -10.55 -6.95
CA GLU A 243 -4.92 -11.68 -6.64
C GLU A 243 -5.92 -11.95 -7.77
N TYR A 244 -6.15 -10.94 -8.61
CA TYR A 244 -7.11 -10.97 -9.72
C TYR A 244 -6.45 -11.14 -11.09
N LEU A 245 -5.12 -11.09 -11.18
CA LEU A 245 -4.39 -11.29 -12.43
C LEU A 245 -4.15 -12.77 -12.69
N ASP A 246 -4.46 -13.21 -13.91
CA ASP A 246 -4.02 -14.50 -14.44
C ASP A 246 -2.72 -14.33 -15.27
N GLU A 247 -2.09 -15.45 -15.61
CA GLU A 247 -0.97 -15.44 -16.53
C GLU A 247 -1.41 -15.06 -17.96
N PRO A 248 -0.60 -14.31 -18.73
CA PRO A 248 0.78 -13.90 -18.44
C PRO A 248 0.92 -12.57 -17.67
N LEU A 249 -0.19 -11.93 -17.30
CA LEU A 249 -0.17 -10.58 -16.70
C LEU A 249 0.46 -10.58 -15.32
N LYS A 250 0.18 -11.61 -14.51
CA LYS A 250 0.73 -11.75 -13.17
C LYS A 250 2.25 -11.82 -13.18
N SER A 251 2.83 -12.69 -14.01
CA SER A 251 4.29 -12.76 -14.16
C SER A 251 4.88 -11.45 -14.69
N ALA A 252 4.23 -10.78 -15.66
CA ALA A 252 4.69 -9.49 -16.16
C ALA A 252 4.80 -8.44 -15.04
N VAL A 253 3.78 -8.33 -14.18
CA VAL A 253 3.77 -7.41 -13.03
C VAL A 253 4.83 -7.80 -11.99
N TYR A 254 5.04 -9.09 -11.74
CA TYR A 254 6.05 -9.54 -10.78
C TYR A 254 7.48 -9.20 -11.19
N THR A 255 7.77 -9.13 -12.48
CA THR A 255 9.10 -8.65 -12.95
C THR A 255 9.35 -7.18 -12.60
N LYS A 256 8.28 -6.39 -12.41
CA LYS A 256 8.32 -4.97 -12.08
C LYS A 256 8.19 -4.69 -10.58
N ASN A 257 7.96 -5.72 -9.76
CA ASN A 257 7.74 -5.58 -8.32
C ASN A 257 9.04 -5.90 -7.54
N PRO A 258 9.61 -4.93 -6.81
CA PRO A 258 10.85 -5.11 -6.06
C PRO A 258 10.70 -5.98 -4.82
N ARG A 259 9.53 -6.02 -4.18
CA ARG A 259 9.27 -6.89 -3.02
C ARG A 259 9.53 -8.33 -3.44
N LYS A 260 10.27 -9.10 -2.63
CA LYS A 260 10.50 -10.55 -2.83
C LYS A 260 9.70 -11.45 -1.91
N ALA A 261 9.39 -10.97 -0.72
CA ALA A 261 8.63 -11.69 0.29
C ALA A 261 7.13 -11.82 -0.05
N GLU A 262 6.50 -12.87 0.46
CA GLU A 262 5.05 -12.99 0.45
C GLU A 262 4.39 -12.11 1.55
N PRO A 263 3.13 -11.67 1.36
CA PRO A 263 2.43 -11.65 0.08
C PRO A 263 3.12 -10.71 -0.92
N ARG A 264 3.28 -11.13 -2.18
CA ARG A 264 3.88 -10.31 -3.27
C ARG A 264 3.21 -8.95 -3.41
N GLY A 265 1.89 -8.91 -3.21
CA GLY A 265 1.05 -7.72 -3.29
C GLY A 265 1.22 -6.72 -2.16
N GLY A 266 1.99 -7.05 -1.11
CA GLY A 266 2.11 -6.24 0.09
C GLY A 266 1.06 -6.58 1.15
N LYS A 267 1.21 -5.97 2.33
CA LYS A 267 0.36 -6.21 3.51
C LYS A 267 0.05 -4.89 4.20
N ILE A 268 -1.16 -4.76 4.76
CA ILE A 268 -1.65 -3.48 5.30
C ILE A 268 -2.20 -3.57 6.74
N ASP A 269 -2.34 -4.79 7.25
CA ASP A 269 -3.07 -5.12 8.48
C ASP A 269 -2.12 -5.83 9.47
N PHE A 270 -1.44 -5.06 10.31
CA PHE A 270 -0.37 -5.56 11.19
C PHE A 270 -0.76 -5.62 12.67
N ASP A 271 -1.99 -5.26 13.03
CA ASP A 271 -2.40 -5.19 14.42
C ASP A 271 -2.42 -6.59 15.05
N VAL A 272 -1.83 -6.70 16.24
CA VAL A 272 -1.85 -7.92 17.06
C VAL A 272 -2.26 -7.55 18.47
N ASP A 273 -3.37 -8.13 18.96
CA ASP A 273 -3.92 -7.77 20.27
C ASP A 273 -2.89 -8.00 21.39
N GLY A 274 -2.78 -7.06 22.31
CA GLY A 274 -1.78 -7.15 23.39
C GLY A 274 -0.34 -6.87 22.98
N LYS A 275 -0.07 -6.43 21.73
CA LYS A 275 1.27 -6.09 21.20
C LYS A 275 1.32 -4.70 20.59
N ILE A 276 2.50 -4.06 20.56
CA ILE A 276 2.64 -2.71 19.99
C ILE A 276 2.68 -2.69 18.45
N VAL A 277 2.94 -3.83 17.79
CA VAL A 277 2.91 -3.90 16.32
C VAL A 277 1.53 -3.54 15.77
N GLY A 278 1.47 -2.67 14.76
CA GLY A 278 0.23 -2.25 14.12
C GLY A 278 0.11 -0.75 13.90
N SER A 279 -1.11 -0.34 13.55
CA SER A 279 -1.53 1.05 13.40
C SER A 279 -2.20 1.56 14.68
N TRP A 280 -1.96 2.82 15.01
CA TRP A 280 -2.39 3.45 16.25
C TRP A 280 -2.89 4.87 15.99
N PHE A 281 -3.92 5.27 16.73
CA PHE A 281 -4.58 6.56 16.62
C PHE A 281 -4.64 7.24 17.98
N GLU A 282 -4.22 8.50 18.05
CA GLU A 282 -4.21 9.27 19.30
C GLU A 282 -5.61 9.28 19.92
N GLU A 283 -5.67 9.04 21.24
CA GLU A 283 -6.91 8.95 21.98
C GLU A 283 -7.77 10.22 21.78
N GLY A 284 -9.06 10.03 21.54
CA GLY A 284 -10.00 11.14 21.31
C GLY A 284 -10.00 11.71 19.88
N THR A 285 -9.16 11.23 18.96
CA THR A 285 -9.16 11.72 17.56
C THR A 285 -10.24 11.08 16.68
N GLY A 286 -10.83 9.95 17.12
CA GLY A 286 -11.86 9.23 16.36
C GLY A 286 -11.32 8.32 15.26
N GLY A 287 -10.04 7.95 15.31
CA GLY A 287 -9.40 6.98 14.43
C GLY A 287 -8.74 7.61 13.20
N PHE A 288 -8.76 6.88 12.10
CA PHE A 288 -8.09 7.22 10.86
C PHE A 288 -8.62 8.52 10.24
N ARG A 289 -9.94 8.66 10.12
CA ARG A 289 -10.60 9.88 9.63
C ARG A 289 -11.89 10.12 10.40
N SER A 290 -11.91 11.20 11.17
CA SER A 290 -13.11 11.67 11.86
C SER A 290 -13.87 12.66 10.98
N GLU A 291 -15.15 12.41 10.77
CA GLU A 291 -16.07 13.33 10.07
C GLU A 291 -16.22 14.68 10.78
N ASN A 292 -15.91 14.73 12.09
CA ASN A 292 -16.00 15.92 12.91
C ASN A 292 -14.72 16.77 12.88
N PHE A 293 -13.63 16.27 12.28
CA PHE A 293 -12.38 17.00 12.16
C PHE A 293 -12.25 17.52 10.73
N LYS A 294 -12.42 18.84 10.55
CA LYS A 294 -12.09 19.47 9.27
C LYS A 294 -10.58 19.63 9.20
N PRO A 295 -9.87 18.87 8.35
CA PRO A 295 -8.43 19.02 8.20
C PRO A 295 -8.11 20.44 7.72
N LYS A 296 -6.99 21.01 8.18
CA LYS A 296 -6.41 22.17 7.52
C LYS A 296 -5.99 21.75 6.09
N LEU A 297 -5.69 22.70 5.22
CA LEU A 297 -5.14 22.36 3.91
C LEU A 297 -3.62 22.65 3.93
N CYS A 298 -2.81 21.68 3.52
CA CYS A 298 -1.39 21.86 3.20
C CYS A 298 -1.29 21.94 1.68
N GLY A 299 -1.32 23.16 1.15
CA GLY A 299 -1.51 23.36 -0.29
C GLY A 299 -2.89 22.84 -0.71
N ASN A 300 -2.91 21.88 -1.65
CA ASN A 300 -4.15 21.32 -2.20
C ASN A 300 -4.64 20.05 -1.47
N PHE A 301 -3.97 19.63 -0.39
CA PHE A 301 -4.31 18.40 0.33
C PHE A 301 -4.80 18.67 1.75
N PRO A 302 -5.86 17.97 2.20
CA PRO A 302 -6.25 17.91 3.60
C PRO A 302 -5.10 17.43 4.49
N CYS A 303 -4.61 18.27 5.40
CA CYS A 303 -3.54 17.96 6.33
C CYS A 303 -3.74 18.57 7.74
N PRO A 304 -3.12 17.99 8.76
CA PRO A 304 -2.77 16.58 8.82
C PRO A 304 -4.00 15.88 9.40
N TYR A 305 -4.85 15.26 8.57
CA TYR A 305 -5.84 14.30 9.11
C TYR A 305 -5.14 13.16 9.87
N TRP A 306 -3.84 13.00 9.59
CA TRP A 306 -2.92 12.06 10.15
C TRP A 306 -2.12 12.56 11.37
N ASP A 307 -2.35 13.76 11.91
CA ASP A 307 -1.54 14.31 13.02
C ASP A 307 -1.53 13.38 14.25
N GLY A 308 -2.60 12.63 14.48
CA GLY A 308 -2.69 11.64 15.56
C GLY A 308 -2.36 10.20 15.14
N HIS A 309 -1.77 9.96 13.97
CA HIS A 309 -1.51 8.61 13.48
C HIS A 309 -0.09 8.16 13.79
N VAL A 310 0.07 6.89 14.15
CA VAL A 310 1.36 6.21 14.28
C VAL A 310 1.24 4.79 13.69
N ALA A 311 2.29 4.32 13.02
CA ALA A 311 2.43 2.92 12.64
C ALA A 311 3.77 2.36 13.11
N LEU A 312 3.71 1.21 13.79
CA LEU A 312 4.84 0.42 14.25
C LEU A 312 4.78 -0.90 13.49
N VAL A 313 5.36 -0.93 12.29
CA VAL A 313 5.13 -2.01 11.31
C VAL A 313 6.44 -2.40 10.62
N TYR A 314 6.35 -3.18 9.55
CA TYR A 314 7.49 -3.62 8.76
C TYR A 314 7.52 -2.92 7.41
N ASP A 315 8.71 -2.84 6.82
CA ASP A 315 8.88 -2.27 5.49
C ASP A 315 8.12 -3.07 4.42
N PHE A 316 7.47 -2.34 3.51
CA PHE A 316 6.58 -2.89 2.50
C PHE A 316 7.32 -3.56 1.33
N ILE A 317 8.62 -3.31 1.16
CA ILE A 317 9.48 -4.05 0.22
C ILE A 317 10.23 -5.17 0.93
N ASP A 318 10.84 -4.86 2.07
CA ASP A 318 11.66 -5.80 2.85
C ASP A 318 11.11 -5.96 4.28
N PRO A 319 10.23 -6.94 4.53
CA PRO A 319 9.57 -7.08 5.83
C PRO A 319 10.51 -7.46 6.98
N GLY A 320 11.81 -7.70 6.71
CA GLY A 320 12.82 -7.85 7.76
C GLY A 320 13.15 -6.55 8.50
N GLN A 321 12.82 -5.40 7.91
CA GLN A 321 13.14 -4.09 8.48
C GLN A 321 11.95 -3.52 9.26
N LEU A 322 12.20 -3.05 10.48
CA LEU A 322 11.24 -2.30 11.28
C LEU A 322 11.09 -0.87 10.75
N ARG A 323 9.86 -0.38 10.73
CA ARG A 323 9.50 0.98 10.33
C ARG A 323 8.62 1.63 11.39
N VAL A 324 8.98 2.84 11.77
CA VAL A 324 8.16 3.72 12.61
C VAL A 324 7.68 4.85 11.73
N SER A 325 6.37 4.95 11.53
CA SER A 325 5.77 6.05 10.79
C SER A 325 4.94 6.90 11.74
N ILE A 326 5.15 8.21 11.73
CA ILE A 326 4.58 9.14 12.69
C ILE A 326 3.99 10.34 11.95
N GLY A 327 2.74 10.64 12.24
CA GLY A 327 2.04 11.76 11.64
C GLY A 327 2.19 13.08 12.38
N HIS A 328 2.36 13.03 13.69
CA HIS A 328 2.60 14.23 14.50
C HIS A 328 4.00 14.79 14.27
N ASP A 329 4.14 16.13 14.21
CA ASP A 329 5.44 16.78 14.20
C ASP A 329 6.06 16.82 15.60
N TRP A 330 6.93 15.86 15.89
CA TRP A 330 7.71 15.80 17.13
C TRP A 330 9.00 16.63 17.07
N GLY A 331 9.31 17.33 15.97
CA GLY A 331 10.56 18.08 15.81
C GLY A 331 11.78 17.23 15.42
N LEU A 332 11.54 16.05 14.82
CA LEU A 332 12.62 15.25 14.22
C LEU A 332 13.18 15.95 12.97
N SER A 333 14.49 15.85 12.74
CA SER A 333 15.16 16.48 11.58
C SER A 333 14.91 15.77 10.24
N GLY A 334 14.14 14.67 10.24
CA GLY A 334 13.74 13.91 9.05
C GLY A 334 12.23 13.77 8.95
N ARG A 335 11.75 13.17 7.86
CA ARG A 335 10.33 12.88 7.64
C ARG A 335 10.05 11.40 7.79
N THR A 336 8.81 11.08 8.16
CA THR A 336 8.29 9.72 8.20
C THR A 336 8.37 9.03 6.83
N PRO A 337 8.58 7.69 6.77
CA PRO A 337 8.87 6.78 7.88
C PRO A 337 10.33 6.84 8.33
N PHE A 338 10.60 6.30 9.52
CA PHE A 338 11.92 6.16 10.11
C PHE A 338 12.31 4.68 10.24
N GLY A 339 13.60 4.41 10.12
CA GLY A 339 14.19 3.12 10.47
C GLY A 339 14.37 2.97 11.98
N VAL A 340 14.71 1.75 12.41
CA VAL A 340 15.00 1.44 13.82
C VAL A 340 16.37 0.81 13.93
N LYS A 341 17.22 1.35 14.80
CA LYS A 341 18.55 0.79 15.09
C LYS A 341 18.49 -0.23 16.22
N ASP A 342 18.97 -1.45 15.97
CA ASP A 342 19.11 -2.54 16.96
C ASP A 342 17.87 -2.73 17.88
N GLY A 343 16.67 -2.61 17.31
CA GLY A 343 15.41 -2.62 18.07
C GLY A 343 14.82 -4.02 18.27
N VAL A 344 14.18 -4.23 19.42
CA VAL A 344 13.34 -5.43 19.66
C VAL A 344 12.15 -5.41 18.70
N ASN A 345 11.78 -6.56 18.15
CA ASN A 345 10.66 -6.63 17.21
C ASN A 345 9.35 -6.16 17.87
N PHE A 346 8.56 -5.33 17.17
CA PHE A 346 7.30 -4.78 17.67
C PHE A 346 6.30 -5.86 18.09
N LYS A 347 6.33 -7.04 17.47
CA LYS A 347 5.43 -8.15 17.81
C LYS A 347 5.75 -8.79 19.17
N ASP A 348 6.95 -8.54 19.70
CA ASP A 348 7.40 -9.15 20.95
C ASP A 348 7.08 -8.28 22.18
N ILE A 349 6.92 -6.97 22.00
CA ILE A 349 6.59 -6.02 23.07
C ILE A 349 5.08 -6.02 23.34
N GLY A 350 4.70 -6.27 24.60
CA GLY A 350 3.30 -6.32 25.03
C GLY A 350 3.06 -5.79 26.45
N VAL A 351 1.87 -6.08 26.99
CA VAL A 351 1.50 -5.68 28.36
C VAL A 351 2.43 -6.39 29.34
N GLY A 352 3.20 -5.61 30.10
CA GLY A 352 4.21 -6.13 31.04
C GLY A 352 5.66 -6.08 30.53
N SER A 353 5.91 -5.75 29.25
CA SER A 353 7.27 -5.46 28.76
C SER A 353 7.86 -4.19 29.39
N GLY A 354 7.03 -3.34 29.98
CA GLY A 354 7.44 -2.05 30.54
C GLY A 354 7.79 -1.03 29.44
N LEU A 355 8.51 0.01 29.84
CA LEU A 355 8.97 1.07 28.94
C LEU A 355 10.07 0.54 28.02
N THR A 356 9.82 0.60 26.72
CA THR A 356 10.75 0.20 25.66
C THR A 356 11.25 1.42 24.89
N LYS A 357 12.52 1.42 24.50
CA LYS A 357 13.17 2.51 23.76
C LYS A 357 13.56 2.06 22.36
N TYR A 358 13.33 2.92 21.38
CA TYR A 358 13.73 2.72 20.00
C TYR A 358 14.49 3.94 19.50
N GLU A 359 15.73 3.75 19.05
CA GLU A 359 16.47 4.80 18.35
C GLU A 359 15.99 4.84 16.90
N LEU A 360 15.42 5.98 16.52
CA LEU A 360 14.92 6.24 15.18
C LEU A 360 16.06 6.74 14.31
N VAL A 361 16.18 6.15 13.12
CA VAL A 361 17.25 6.47 12.18
C VAL A 361 16.71 6.90 10.83
N GLY A 362 17.54 7.65 10.10
CA GLY A 362 17.25 8.00 8.71
C GLY A 362 17.23 6.77 7.80
N LEU A 363 16.68 6.95 6.60
CA LEU A 363 16.61 5.93 5.57
C LEU A 363 17.50 6.34 4.38
N LYS A 364 18.32 5.40 3.90
CA LYS A 364 19.11 5.52 2.67
C LYS A 364 18.33 4.93 1.51
N ASP A 365 18.19 5.69 0.44
CA ASP A 365 17.65 5.18 -0.82
C ASP A 365 18.69 4.29 -1.52
N VAL A 366 18.33 3.03 -1.74
CA VAL A 366 19.13 2.03 -2.45
C VAL A 366 18.44 1.50 -3.70
N THR A 367 17.35 2.16 -4.15
CA THR A 367 16.47 1.69 -5.23
C THR A 367 17.24 1.36 -6.51
N LYS A 368 18.05 2.31 -7.00
CA LYS A 368 18.91 2.12 -8.18
C LYS A 368 19.96 1.04 -7.98
N GLY A 369 20.55 0.97 -6.77
CA GLY A 369 21.53 -0.05 -6.41
C GLY A 369 20.96 -1.47 -6.46
N LYS A 370 19.64 -1.62 -6.29
CA LYS A 370 18.92 -2.89 -6.42
C LYS A 370 18.34 -3.13 -7.82
N GLY A 371 18.67 -2.26 -8.79
CA GLY A 371 18.29 -2.44 -10.20
C GLY A 371 16.88 -1.95 -10.55
N PHE A 372 16.26 -1.11 -9.71
CA PHE A 372 14.97 -0.50 -9.99
C PHE A 372 15.14 0.99 -10.27
N GLU A 373 14.38 1.49 -11.24
CA GLU A 373 14.20 2.92 -11.45
C GLU A 373 12.87 3.31 -10.79
N SER A 374 12.87 4.38 -10.00
CA SER A 374 11.68 4.92 -9.35
C SER A 374 11.85 6.44 -9.23
N SER A 375 10.72 7.13 -9.21
CA SER A 375 10.63 8.55 -8.89
C SER A 375 10.71 8.83 -7.38
N SER A 376 10.56 7.80 -6.55
CA SER A 376 10.60 7.83 -5.10
C SER A 376 11.78 7.01 -4.55
N ALA A 377 12.09 7.19 -3.27
CA ALA A 377 13.02 6.32 -2.54
C ALA A 377 12.30 5.01 -2.16
N LEU A 378 11.99 4.19 -3.17
CA LEU A 378 11.14 3.00 -3.05
C LEU A 378 11.76 1.89 -2.19
N ILE A 379 13.06 1.64 -2.35
CA ILE A 379 13.79 0.62 -1.59
C ILE A 379 14.75 1.32 -0.66
N THR A 380 14.57 1.13 0.64
CA THR A 380 15.35 1.81 1.66
C THR A 380 16.04 0.85 2.62
N GLU A 381 17.19 1.28 3.12
CA GLU A 381 17.94 0.61 4.17
C GLU A 381 18.16 1.60 5.33
N ASN A 382 18.22 1.09 6.56
CA ASN A 382 18.46 1.91 7.75
C ASN A 382 19.83 2.60 7.67
N ASP A 383 19.88 3.91 7.91
CA ASP A 383 21.13 4.63 8.14
C ASP A 383 21.46 4.70 9.63
N GLU A 384 22.05 3.64 10.17
CA GLU A 384 22.40 3.56 11.61
C GLU A 384 23.42 4.60 12.09
N THR A 385 24.05 5.32 11.16
CA THR A 385 24.94 6.45 11.47
C THR A 385 24.19 7.76 11.68
N LEU A 386 22.94 7.84 11.23
CA LEU A 386 22.07 9.00 11.31
C LEU A 386 20.94 8.75 12.33
N VAL A 387 21.26 8.87 13.62
CA VAL A 387 20.25 8.83 14.70
C VAL A 387 19.52 10.16 14.75
N LEU A 388 18.20 10.11 14.56
CA LEU A 388 17.32 11.28 14.47
C LEU A 388 16.62 11.58 15.80
N GLY A 389 16.45 10.58 16.66
CA GLY A 389 15.84 10.72 17.97
C GLY A 389 15.54 9.37 18.60
N THR A 390 14.95 9.39 19.79
CA THR A 390 14.52 8.19 20.50
C THR A 390 13.03 8.24 20.75
N MET A 391 12.33 7.16 20.39
CA MET A 391 10.94 6.93 20.75
C MET A 391 10.88 6.07 22.02
N LEU A 392 10.15 6.55 23.02
CA LEU A 392 9.70 5.74 24.14
C LEU A 392 8.31 5.20 23.83
N VAL A 393 8.09 3.92 24.13
CA VAL A 393 6.80 3.27 23.95
C VAL A 393 6.51 2.32 25.10
N GLN A 394 5.27 2.31 25.56
CA GLN A 394 4.80 1.38 26.56
C GLN A 394 3.35 1.00 26.27
N LEU A 395 3.08 -0.30 26.15
CA LEU A 395 1.71 -0.79 26.11
C LEU A 395 1.14 -0.79 27.53
N LEU A 396 0.15 0.07 27.78
CA LEU A 396 -0.52 0.21 29.07
C LEU A 396 -1.57 -0.90 29.26
N GLU A 397 -2.36 -1.14 28.22
CA GLU A 397 -3.36 -2.20 28.09
C GLU A 397 -3.38 -2.70 26.64
N ASN A 398 -4.11 -3.79 26.33
CA ASN A 398 -4.02 -4.47 25.02
C ASN A 398 -4.13 -3.57 23.78
N GLN A 399 -4.92 -2.50 23.87
CA GLN A 399 -5.19 -1.54 22.79
C GLN A 399 -5.04 -0.09 23.28
N ASN A 400 -4.21 0.13 24.30
CA ASN A 400 -3.88 1.45 24.83
C ASN A 400 -2.36 1.56 25.03
N MET A 401 -1.73 2.46 24.29
CA MET A 401 -0.28 2.61 24.22
C MET A 401 0.11 4.05 24.54
N LYS A 402 1.12 4.22 25.39
CA LYS A 402 1.77 5.52 25.64
C LYS A 402 3.02 5.64 24.79
N LEU A 403 3.20 6.79 24.15
CA LEU A 403 4.33 7.07 23.27
C LEU A 403 4.82 8.51 23.42
N GLU A 404 6.13 8.70 23.34
CA GLU A 404 6.78 10.01 23.28
C GLU A 404 8.05 9.94 22.44
N ILE A 405 8.38 11.02 21.75
CA ILE A 405 9.59 11.11 20.93
C ILE A 405 10.48 12.22 21.45
N PHE A 406 11.77 11.93 21.54
CA PHE A 406 12.84 12.81 21.98
C PHE A 406 13.79 13.08 20.82
N PRO A 407 13.61 14.19 20.08
CA PRO A 407 14.43 14.50 18.92
C PRO A 407 15.91 14.71 19.27
N GLY A 408 16.79 14.21 18.42
CA GLY A 408 18.25 14.34 18.56
C GLY A 408 18.83 13.66 19.79
N LYS A 409 18.06 12.78 20.46
CA LYS A 409 18.51 12.00 21.63
C LYS A 409 18.75 10.54 21.29
N THR A 410 19.81 9.97 21.85
CA THR A 410 20.06 8.52 21.87
C THR A 410 19.28 7.86 23.01
N LYS A 411 19.18 6.53 23.00
CA LYS A 411 18.45 5.77 24.04
C LYS A 411 19.04 5.92 25.44
N GLU A 412 20.35 6.21 25.55
CA GLU A 412 21.05 6.45 26.83
C GLU A 412 20.71 7.83 27.42
N GLN A 413 20.31 8.78 26.59
CA GLN A 413 20.01 10.16 26.99
C GLN A 413 18.57 10.36 27.45
N VAL A 414 17.72 9.33 27.32
CA VAL A 414 16.30 9.37 27.64
C VAL A 414 15.99 8.27 28.63
N SER A 415 15.40 8.57 29.78
CA SER A 415 15.12 7.58 30.83
C SER A 415 13.63 7.25 30.97
N GLU A 416 12.76 8.26 30.88
CA GLU A 416 11.35 8.16 31.23
C GLU A 416 10.50 9.10 30.38
N PHE A 417 9.19 8.85 30.38
CA PHE A 417 8.21 9.76 29.78
C PHE A 417 8.15 11.10 30.52
N THR A 418 7.88 12.16 29.79
CA THR A 418 7.56 13.48 30.33
C THR A 418 6.05 13.76 30.26
N SER A 419 5.66 15.01 30.54
CA SER A 419 4.30 15.50 30.35
C SER A 419 3.89 15.63 28.87
N GLN A 420 4.82 15.47 27.92
CA GLN A 420 4.54 15.53 26.48
C GLN A 420 4.11 14.19 25.88
N ALA A 421 4.19 13.10 26.64
CA ALA A 421 3.76 11.80 26.17
C ALA A 421 2.27 11.78 25.79
N ARG A 422 1.97 11.11 24.68
CA ARG A 422 0.61 10.95 24.15
C ARG A 422 0.13 9.52 24.34
N VAL A 423 -1.19 9.37 24.41
CA VAL A 423 -1.85 8.07 24.49
C VAL A 423 -2.49 7.79 23.15
N TYR A 424 -2.29 6.57 22.66
CA TYR A 424 -2.83 6.07 21.41
C TYR A 424 -3.68 4.84 21.70
N THR A 425 -4.75 4.72 20.92
CA THR A 425 -5.72 3.62 20.94
C THR A 425 -5.82 3.04 19.54
N ARG A 426 -6.38 1.85 19.41
CA ARG A 426 -6.75 1.32 18.10
C ARG A 426 -8.09 0.65 18.16
#